data_AF-A0A945VT97-F1
#
_entry.id   AF-A0A945VT97-F1
#
_cell.length_a   1.000
_cell.length_b   1.000
_cell.length_c   1.000
_cell.angle_alpha   90.00
_cell.angle_beta   90.00
_cell.angle_gamma   90.00
#
_symmetry.space_group_name_H-M   'P 1'
#
loop_
_entity.id
_entity.type
_entity.pdbx_description
1 polymer ?
#
loop_
_entity_poly.entity_id
_entity_poly.type
_entity_poly.pdbx_seq_one_letter_code
_entity_poly.pdbx_strand_id
1 'polypeptide(L)' 'MAMTTVWDMQRQGLYPKFFKITTRSAGLYEDEHDRVIKLRALGAPDVQIKSLVSRIHQERIDAGNKLLADLS' A
#
# COMPACT_ATOMS: atom_id res chain seq x y z
N MET A 1 -11.99 7.45 -19.74
CA MET A 1 -11.55 6.88 -18.45
C MET A 1 -11.97 7.84 -17.36
N ALA A 2 -12.71 7.39 -16.34
CA ALA A 2 -13.00 8.25 -15.19
C ALA A 2 -11.66 8.58 -14.48
N MET A 3 -11.41 9.86 -14.20
CA MET A 3 -10.24 10.30 -13.44
C MET A 3 -10.41 9.85 -11.99
N THR A 4 -10.00 8.62 -11.68
CA THR A 4 -9.96 8.13 -10.30
C THR A 4 -8.74 8.69 -9.61
N THR A 5 -8.95 9.29 -8.44
CA THR A 5 -7.84 9.82 -7.65
C THR A 5 -7.10 8.66 -6.98
N VAL A 6 -5.83 8.87 -6.61
CA VAL A 6 -5.09 7.91 -5.77
C VAL A 6 -5.84 7.63 -4.46
N TRP A 7 -6.54 8.62 -3.94
CA TRP A 7 -7.40 8.50 -2.77
C TRP A 7 -8.55 7.50 -2.99
N ASP A 8 -9.22 7.56 -4.16
CA ASP A 8 -10.28 6.60 -4.50
C ASP A 8 -9.73 5.19 -4.65
N MET A 9 -8.54 5.05 -5.26
CA MET A 9 -7.86 3.76 -5.38
C MET A 9 -7.53 3.16 -4.01
N GLN A 10 -7.09 3.97 -3.05
CA GLN A 10 -6.87 3.52 -1.67
C GLN A 10 -8.17 3.04 -1.01
N ARG A 11 -9.27 3.78 -1.17
CA ARG A 11 -10.58 3.39 -0.62
C ARG A 11 -11.08 2.08 -1.20
N GLN A 12 -10.74 1.80 -2.45
CA GLN A 12 -11.09 0.56 -3.15
C GLN A 12 -10.12 -0.60 -2.86
N GLY A 13 -9.05 -0.37 -2.10
CA GLY A 13 -8.01 -1.36 -1.81
C GLY A 13 -7.06 -1.63 -2.98
N LEU A 14 -7.05 -0.76 -3.99
CA LEU A 14 -6.20 -0.88 -5.17
C LEU A 14 -4.84 -0.18 -5.02
N TYR A 15 -4.60 0.44 -3.86
CA TYR A 15 -3.37 1.14 -3.58
C TYR A 15 -3.01 1.07 -2.09
N PRO A 16 -1.73 1.01 -1.71
CA PRO A 16 -1.32 0.90 -0.31
C PRO A 16 -1.73 2.14 0.49
N LYS A 17 -2.05 1.96 1.77
CA LYS A 17 -2.43 3.07 2.66
C LYS A 17 -1.21 3.93 2.97
N PHE A 18 -1.38 5.24 2.92
CA PHE A 18 -0.36 6.14 3.41
C PHE A 18 -0.21 6.06 4.93
N PHE A 19 0.98 6.33 5.41
CA PHE A 19 1.23 6.57 6.83
C PHE A 19 1.41 8.07 7.07
N LYS A 20 1.05 8.54 8.25
CA LYS A 20 1.19 9.96 8.58
C LYS A 20 2.64 10.25 8.96
N ILE A 21 3.27 11.20 8.27
CA ILE A 21 4.60 11.72 8.66
C ILE A 21 4.41 12.98 9.50
N THR A 22 3.63 13.95 9.00
CA THR A 22 3.33 15.21 9.70
C THR A 22 1.86 15.62 9.54
N THR A 23 1.49 16.83 9.99
CA THR A 23 0.15 17.40 9.84
C THR A 23 -0.28 17.58 8.37
N ARG A 24 0.67 17.83 7.45
CA ARG A 24 0.37 18.12 6.04
C ARG A 24 1.03 17.16 5.06
N SER A 25 1.82 16.19 5.54
CA SER A 25 2.51 15.21 4.71
C SER A 25 2.17 13.78 5.10
N ALA A 26 1.97 12.97 4.06
CA ALA A 26 1.72 11.55 4.15
C ALA A 26 2.87 10.82 3.43
N GLY A 27 3.32 9.72 4.02
CA GLY A 27 4.36 8.87 3.50
C GLY A 27 3.80 7.64 2.81
N LEU A 28 4.57 7.14 1.86
CA LEU A 28 4.39 5.84 1.22
C LEU A 28 5.76 5.17 1.16
N TYR A 29 5.79 3.85 1.34
CA TYR A 29 7.01 3.10 1.09
C TYR A 29 7.21 2.92 -0.42
N GLU A 30 8.42 3.24 -0.89
CA GLU A 30 8.76 3.23 -2.31
C GLU A 30 8.62 1.83 -2.93
N ASP A 31 9.05 0.79 -2.21
CA ASP A 31 8.97 -0.60 -2.65
C ASP A 31 7.51 -1.07 -2.84
N GLU A 32 6.60 -0.64 -1.97
CA GLU A 32 5.18 -0.94 -2.07
C GLU A 32 4.52 -0.23 -3.25
N HIS A 33 4.89 1.03 -3.48
CA HIS A 33 4.47 1.77 -4.67
C HIS A 33 4.88 1.01 -5.93
N ASP A 34 6.16 0.68 -6.02
CA ASP A 34 6.76 -0.03 -7.13
C ASP A 34 6.07 -1.35 -7.42
N ARG A 35 5.82 -2.16 -6.39
CA ARG A 35 5.14 -3.46 -6.52
C ARG A 35 3.74 -3.32 -7.13
N VAL A 36 2.96 -2.35 -6.65
CA VAL A 36 1.59 -2.12 -7.15
C VAL A 36 1.60 -1.58 -8.57
N ILE A 37 2.49 -0.63 -8.89
CA ILE A 37 2.61 -0.08 -10.25
C ILE A 37 3.08 -1.13 -11.24
N LYS A 38 4.10 -1.94 -10.90
CA LYS A 38 4.57 -3.04 -11.75
C LYS A 38 3.46 -4.04 -12.04
N LEU A 39 2.72 -4.46 -11.01
CA LEU A 39 1.61 -5.40 -11.18
C LEU A 39 0.51 -4.80 -12.06
N ARG A 40 0.22 -3.51 -11.91
CA ARG A 40 -0.78 -2.82 -12.73
C ARG A 40 -0.33 -2.59 -14.17
N ALA A 41 0.94 -2.30 -14.39
CA ALA A 41 1.55 -2.15 -15.71
C ALA A 41 1.54 -3.47 -16.51
N LEU A 42 1.58 -4.61 -15.82
CA LEU A 42 1.37 -5.94 -16.42
C LEU A 42 -0.09 -6.25 -16.76
N GLY A 43 -1.02 -5.32 -16.50
CA GLY A 43 -2.44 -5.50 -16.78
C GLY A 43 -3.14 -6.45 -15.81
N ALA A 44 -2.61 -6.64 -14.60
CA ALA A 44 -3.24 -7.49 -13.61
C ALA A 44 -4.66 -6.98 -13.27
N PRO A 45 -5.63 -7.88 -13.08
CA PRO A 45 -6.97 -7.50 -12.71
C PRO A 45 -7.00 -6.91 -11.29
N ASP A 46 -7.95 -6.02 -11.05
CA ASP A 46 -8.15 -5.34 -9.77
C ASP A 46 -8.20 -6.29 -8.57
N VAL A 47 -8.71 -7.52 -8.74
CA VAL A 47 -8.73 -8.55 -7.69
C VAL A 47 -7.32 -8.92 -7.23
N GLN A 48 -6.37 -9.10 -8.16
CA GLN A 48 -4.99 -9.43 -7.84
C GLN A 48 -4.27 -8.25 -7.19
N ILE A 49 -4.55 -7.03 -7.66
CA ILE A 49 -4.01 -5.80 -7.04
C ILE A 49 -4.50 -5.67 -5.60
N LYS A 50 -5.79 -5.91 -5.34
CA LYS A 50 -6.34 -5.91 -3.97
C LYS A 50 -5.66 -6.96 -3.09
N SER A 51 -5.46 -8.17 -3.59
CA SER A 51 -4.75 -9.22 -2.86
C SER A 51 -3.31 -8.81 -2.53
N LEU A 52 -2.59 -8.19 -3.47
CA LEU A 52 -1.24 -7.67 -3.23
C LEU A 52 -1.24 -6.57 -2.16
N VAL A 53 -2.16 -5.61 -2.25
CA VAL A 53 -2.26 -4.50 -1.29
C VAL A 53 -2.58 -5.00 0.12
N SER A 54 -3.50 -5.96 0.26
CA SER A 54 -3.80 -6.60 1.55
C SER A 54 -2.57 -7.31 2.12
N ARG A 55 -1.81 -8.01 1.29
CA ARG A 55 -0.56 -8.67 1.70
C ARG A 55 0.48 -7.64 2.18
N ILE A 56 0.64 -6.53 1.47
CA ILE A 56 1.52 -5.43 1.87
C ILE A 56 1.13 -4.90 3.27
N HIS A 57 -0.16 -4.71 3.54
CA HIS A 57 -0.61 -4.25 4.87
C HIS A 57 -0.30 -5.26 5.98
N GLN A 58 -0.42 -6.56 5.69
CA GLN A 58 -0.04 -7.59 6.64
C GLN A 58 1.48 -7.60 6.89
N GLU A 59 2.30 -7.52 5.83
CA GLU A 59 3.76 -7.44 5.92
C GLU A 59 4.20 -6.26 6.81
N ARG A 60 3.53 -5.10 6.71
CA ARG A 60 3.77 -3.95 7.60
C ARG A 60 3.48 -4.25 9.08
N ILE A 61 2.35 -4.91 9.36
CA ILE A 61 1.95 -5.25 10.74
C ILE A 61 2.97 -6.21 11.34
N ASP A 62 3.36 -7.24 10.58
CA ASP A 62 4.30 -8.26 11.02
C ASP A 62 5.69 -7.65 11.27
N ALA A 63 6.17 -6.79 10.36
CA ALA A 63 7.42 -6.06 10.54
C ALA A 63 7.40 -5.12 11.75
N GLY A 64 6.28 -4.41 11.97
CA GLY A 64 6.10 -3.54 13.13
C GLY A 64 6.10 -4.32 14.45
N ASN A 65 5.38 -5.45 14.51
CA ASN A 65 5.35 -6.31 15.69
C ASN A 65 6.73 -6.89 16.00
N LYS A 66 7.48 -7.30 14.98
CA LYS A 66 8.86 -7.78 15.14
C LYS A 66 9.76 -6.69 15.70
N LEU A 67 9.71 -5.48 15.14
CA LEU A 67 10.48 -4.34 15.64
C LEU A 67 10.15 -4.00 17.10
N LEU A 68 8.89 -4.09 17.50
CA LEU A 68 8.48 -3.88 18.89
C LEU A 68 9.01 -4.97 19.83
N ALA A 69 8.99 -6.23 19.40
CA ALA A 69 9.53 -7.35 20.17
C ALA A 69 11.05 -7.27 20.35
N ASP A 70 11.79 -6.78 19.34
CA ASP A 70 13.24 -6.60 19.43
C ASP A 70 13.65 -5.44 20.35
N LEU A 71 12.71 -4.53 20.68
CA LEU A 71 12.92 -3.36 21.54
C LEU A 71 12.44 -3.55 22.99
N SER A 72 11.75 -4.66 23.29
CA SER A 72 11.23 -5.01 24.62
C SER A 72 12.15 -5.94 25.39
#